data_AF-I3YI06-F1
#
_entry.id   AF-I3YI06-F1
#
_cell.length_a   1.000
_cell.length_b   1.000
_cell.length_c   1.000
_cell.angle_alpha   90.00
_cell.angle_beta   90.00
_cell.angle_gamma   90.00
#
_symmetry.space_group_name_H-M   'P 1'
#
loop_
_entity.id
_entity.type
_entity.pdbx_description
1 polymer ?
#
loop_
_entity_poly.entity_id
_entity_poly.type
_entity_poly.pdbx_seq_one_letter_code
_entity_poly.pdbx_strand_id
1 'polypeptide(L)'
;MLLDELVLEVVPGNKYTMAKGKYTRKEAGIKAYLEVTGEELPLRVTVAEIREYSKALPEEQRKRCHELYLHYMSIGRPEYLEHYSNR
;
A
#
# COMPACT_ATOMS: atom_id res chain seq x y z
N MET A 1 -7.31 -7.51 26.37
CA MET A 1 -7.56 -8.09 25.03
C MET A 1 -8.93 -7.62 24.58
N LEU A 2 -8.99 -6.54 23.80
CA LEU A 2 -10.22 -6.04 23.18
C LEU A 2 -9.77 -5.57 21.80
N LEU A 3 -9.94 -6.44 20.80
CA LEU A 3 -9.85 -6.05 19.41
C LEU A 3 -11.29 -5.88 18.93
N ASP A 4 -11.66 -4.62 18.72
CA ASP A 4 -12.90 -4.19 18.11
C ASP A 4 -13.19 -4.96 16.80
N GLU A 5 -14.31 -5.69 16.81
CA GLU A 5 -15.01 -6.14 15.61
C GLU A 5 -15.53 -4.93 14.83
N LEU A 6 -14.73 -4.43 13.88
CA LEU A 6 -15.21 -3.45 12.92
C LEU A 6 -16.02 -4.16 11.82
N VAL A 7 -17.31 -4.35 12.10
CA VAL A 7 -18.33 -4.75 11.13
C VAL A 7 -18.30 -3.79 9.94
N LEU A 8 -18.11 -4.32 8.74
CA LEU A 8 -18.25 -3.57 7.50
C LEU A 8 -19.47 -4.05 6.74
N GLU A 9 -20.52 -3.26 6.84
CA GLU A 9 -21.73 -3.39 6.04
C GLU A 9 -21.38 -3.32 4.54
N VAL A 10 -21.73 -4.39 3.83
CA VAL A 10 -21.63 -4.48 2.37
C VAL A 10 -22.81 -3.72 1.78
N VAL A 11 -22.57 -2.56 1.18
CA VAL A 11 -23.58 -1.81 0.42
C VAL A 11 -23.66 -2.40 -1.01
N PRO A 12 -24.79 -2.99 -1.43
CA PRO A 12 -24.91 -3.59 -2.75
C PRO A 12 -25.13 -2.50 -3.81
N GLY A 13 -24.22 -2.40 -4.79
CA GLY A 13 -24.37 -1.50 -5.95
C GLY A 13 -23.11 -0.79 -6.44
N ASN A 14 -21.99 -0.86 -5.71
CA ASN A 14 -20.76 -0.17 -6.09
C ASN A 14 -19.78 -1.14 -6.78
N LYS A 15 -19.59 -1.01 -8.10
CA LYS A 15 -18.83 -1.95 -8.96
C LYS A 15 -17.30 -2.03 -8.70
N TYR A 16 -16.80 -1.50 -7.58
CA TYR A 16 -15.37 -1.51 -7.23
C TYR A 16 -15.11 -1.60 -5.72
N THR A 17 -15.89 -2.38 -4.97
CA THR A 17 -15.55 -2.67 -3.56
C THR A 17 -14.51 -3.78 -3.51
N MET A 18 -13.28 -3.48 -3.97
CA MET A 18 -12.11 -4.29 -3.62
C MET A 18 -12.16 -4.48 -2.11
N ALA A 19 -12.08 -5.72 -1.62
CA ALA A 19 -12.07 -6.01 -0.19
C ALA A 19 -11.11 -5.07 0.57
N LYS A 20 -11.45 -4.70 1.82
CA LYS A 20 -10.52 -3.89 2.63
C LYS A 20 -9.23 -4.70 2.83
N GLY A 21 -8.22 -4.39 2.03
CA GLY A 21 -6.89 -4.98 2.16
C GLY A 21 -6.26 -4.68 3.51
N LYS A 22 -5.25 -5.46 3.88
CA LYS A 22 -4.56 -5.36 5.18
C LYS A 22 -3.87 -4.02 5.39
N TYR A 23 -3.48 -3.35 4.31
CA TYR A 23 -2.77 -2.07 4.35
C TYR A 23 -3.52 -1.01 3.54
N THR A 24 -3.54 0.20 4.07
CA THR A 24 -3.84 1.40 3.29
C THR A 24 -2.67 1.74 2.35
N ARG A 25 -2.92 2.59 1.34
CA ARG A 25 -1.86 3.07 0.43
C ARG A 25 -0.70 3.73 1.16
N LYS A 26 -0.99 4.43 2.26
CA LYS A 26 0.01 5.11 3.08
C LYS A 26 0.86 4.11 3.85
N GLU A 27 0.25 3.15 4.54
CA GLU A 27 0.98 2.13 5.30
C GLU A 27 1.83 1.25 4.38
N ALA A 28 1.27 0.85 3.23
CA ALA A 28 2.01 0.10 2.21
C ALA A 28 3.22 0.89 1.70
N GLY A 29 3.05 2.20 1.45
CA GLY A 29 4.12 3.08 0.99
C GLY A 29 5.22 3.29 2.03
N ILE A 30 4.86 3.57 3.29
CA ILE A 30 5.83 3.74 4.39
C ILE A 30 6.61 2.45 4.60
N LYS A 31 5.93 1.30 4.63
CA LYS A 31 6.57 0.01 4.85
C LYS A 31 7.50 -0.39 3.71
N ALA A 32 7.07 -0.19 2.46
CA ALA A 32 7.92 -0.45 1.30
C ALA A 32 9.17 0.44 1.29
N TYR A 33 9.03 1.72 1.66
CA TYR A 33 10.17 2.63 1.74
C TYR A 33 11.16 2.20 2.83
N LEU A 34 10.66 1.87 4.03
CA LEU A 34 11.48 1.39 5.14
C LEU A 34 12.25 0.11 4.79
N GLU A 35 11.62 -0.85 4.12
CA GLU A 35 12.28 -2.12 3.77
C GLU A 35 13.37 -1.97 2.71
N VAL A 36 13.26 -0.97 1.84
CA VAL A 36 14.26 -0.72 0.79
C VAL A 36 15.41 0.15 1.29
N THR A 37 15.11 1.15 2.11
CA THR A 37 16.07 2.18 2.51
C THR A 37 16.62 1.96 3.92
N GLY A 38 15.90 1.24 4.77
CA GLY A 38 16.15 1.17 6.21
C GLY A 38 15.69 2.41 6.97
N GLU A 39 15.09 3.40 6.31
CA GLU A 39 14.68 4.67 6.92
C GLU A 39 13.17 4.72 7.19
N GLU A 40 12.81 5.11 8.42
CA GLU A 40 11.40 5.26 8.81
C GLU A 40 10.89 6.65 8.42
N LEU A 41 9.88 6.68 7.54
CA LEU A 41 9.21 7.93 7.19
C LEU A 41 8.28 8.39 8.32
N PRO A 42 8.21 9.70 8.61
CA PRO A 42 7.31 10.23 9.64
C PRO A 42 5.85 9.86 9.39
N LEU A 43 5.10 9.51 10.44
CA LEU A 43 3.66 9.19 10.32
C LEU A 43 2.82 10.32 9.71
N ARG A 44 3.30 11.57 9.72
CA ARG A 44 2.63 12.72 9.12
C ARG A 44 2.78 12.81 7.59
N VAL A 45 3.68 12.06 6.97
CA VAL A 45 3.87 12.15 5.50
C VAL A 45 2.62 11.71 4.75
N THR A 46 2.37 12.35 3.62
CA THR A 46 1.28 12.06 2.69
C THR A 46 1.70 11.02 1.66
N VAL A 47 0.73 10.40 0.98
CA VAL A 47 1.01 9.46 -0.12
C VAL A 47 1.78 10.12 -1.27
N ALA A 48 1.53 11.42 -1.51
CA ALA A 48 2.26 12.17 -2.52
C ALA A 48 3.73 12.35 -2.14
N GLU A 49 4.00 12.72 -0.89
CA GLU A 49 5.38 12.85 -0.39
C GLU A 49 6.12 11.53 -0.42
N ILE A 50 5.49 10.42 0.01
CA ILE A 50 6.08 9.07 -0.11
C ILE A 50 6.47 8.77 -1.56
N ARG A 51 5.61 9.12 -2.52
CA ARG A 51 5.89 8.91 -3.95
C ARG A 51 7.09 9.74 -4.43
N GLU A 52 7.22 10.98 -3.97
CA GLU A 52 8.39 11.81 -4.30
C GLU A 52 9.67 11.27 -3.67
N TYR A 53 9.63 10.82 -2.41
CA TYR A 53 10.77 10.15 -1.77
C TYR A 53 11.18 8.88 -2.51
N SER A 54 10.23 8.02 -2.88
CA SER A 54 10.51 6.80 -3.66
C SER A 54 11.10 7.11 -5.04
N LYS A 55 10.68 8.20 -5.70
CA LYS A 55 11.22 8.62 -7.01
C LYS A 55 12.66 9.12 -6.93
N ALA A 56 13.05 9.69 -5.80
CA ALA A 56 14.41 10.18 -5.56
C ALA A 56 15.42 9.06 -5.31
N LEU A 57 14.95 7.83 -5.04
CA LEU A 57 15.81 6.66 -4.86
C LEU A 57 16.51 6.25 -6.17
N PRO A 58 17.68 5.58 -6.08
CA PRO A 58 18.32 4.92 -7.22
C PRO A 58 17.34 3.97 -7.94
N GLU A 59 17.52 3.77 -9.25
CA GLU A 59 16.53 3.05 -10.08
C GLU A 59 16.17 1.66 -9.54
N GLU A 60 17.14 0.87 -9.10
CA GLU A 60 16.91 -0.46 -8.53
C GLU A 60 16.09 -0.39 -7.22
N GLN A 61 16.43 0.55 -6.34
CA GLN A 61 15.69 0.76 -5.10
C GLN A 61 14.27 1.26 -5.38
N ARG A 62 14.10 2.16 -6.35
CA ARG A 62 12.79 2.65 -6.78
C ARG A 62 11.91 1.53 -7.31
N LYS A 63 12.45 0.63 -8.16
CA LYS A 63 11.75 -0.55 -8.67
C LYS A 63 11.31 -1.46 -7.52
N ARG A 64 12.25 -1.80 -6.63
CA ARG A 64 11.97 -2.64 -5.46
C ARG A 64 10.93 -2.03 -4.52
N CYS A 65 10.99 -0.72 -4.30
CA CYS A 65 10.02 0.00 -3.50
C CYS A 65 8.62 -0.05 -4.12
N HIS A 66 8.52 0.02 -5.45
CA HIS A 66 7.26 -0.09 -6.16
C HIS A 66 6.67 -1.52 -6.09
N GLU A 67 7.50 -2.54 -6.28
CA GLU A 67 7.10 -3.95 -6.16
C GLU A 67 6.58 -4.27 -4.77
N LEU A 68 7.29 -3.85 -3.72
CA LEU A 68 6.86 -4.04 -2.33
C LEU A 68 5.57 -3.28 -2.01
N TYR A 69 5.40 -2.06 -2.53
CA TYR A 69 4.15 -1.33 -2.39
C TYR A 69 2.97 -2.10 -3.00
N LEU A 70 3.13 -2.65 -4.21
CA LEU A 70 2.10 -3.46 -4.86
C LEU A 70 1.80 -4.74 -4.07
N HIS A 71 2.84 -5.41 -3.58
CA HIS A 71 2.71 -6.58 -2.71
C HIS A 71 1.89 -6.25 -1.45
N TYR A 72 2.23 -5.17 -0.74
CA TYR A 72 1.47 -4.76 0.45
C TYR A 72 0.01 -4.43 0.14
N MET A 73 -0.23 -3.75 -0.98
CA MET A 73 -1.58 -3.44 -1.42
C MET A 73 -2.39 -4.66 -1.85
N SER A 74 -1.74 -5.74 -2.30
CA SER A 74 -2.41 -6.99 -2.68
C SER A 74 -2.73 -7.90 -1.50
N ILE A 75 -2.14 -7.67 -0.32
CA ILE A 75 -2.46 -8.48 0.86
C ILE A 75 -3.91 -8.20 1.30
N GLY A 76 -4.73 -9.25 1.25
CA GLY A 76 -6.18 -9.16 1.49
C GLY A 76 -6.96 -8.61 0.28
N ARG A 77 -6.33 -8.48 -0.89
CA ARG A 77 -6.96 -8.08 -2.16
C ARG A 77 -6.43 -8.96 -3.31
N PRO A 78 -6.96 -10.17 -3.48
CA PRO A 78 -6.45 -11.11 -4.50
C PRO A 78 -6.47 -10.52 -5.91
N GLU A 79 -7.47 -9.71 -6.25
CA GLU A 79 -7.63 -9.07 -7.57
C GLU A 79 -6.69 -7.85 -7.77
N TYR A 80 -5.95 -7.40 -6.75
CA TYR A 80 -5.21 -6.13 -6.84
C TYR A 80 -4.01 -6.20 -7.78
N LEU A 81 -3.28 -7.32 -7.79
CA LEU A 81 -2.16 -7.47 -8.72
C LEU A 81 -2.64 -7.61 -10.17
N GLU A 82 -3.79 -8.24 -10.41
CA GLU A 82 -4.33 -8.38 -11.76
C GLU A 82 -4.65 -7.03 -12.39
N HIS A 83 -5.14 -6.06 -11.60
CA HIS A 83 -5.48 -4.73 -12.07
C HIS A 83 -4.31 -3.74 -12.11
N TYR A 84 -3.27 -3.95 -11.30
CA TYR A 84 -2.23 -2.93 -11.05
C TYR A 84 -0.79 -3.40 -11.27
N SER A 85 -0.55 -4.69 -11.57
CA SER A 85 0.78 -5.24 -11.89
C SER A 85 1.15 -5.19 -13.38
N ASN A 86 0.19 -4.87 -14.26
CA ASN A 86 0.36 -4.86 -15.73
C ASN A 86 0.56 -3.43 -16.32
N ARG A 87 1.18 -2.50 -15.59
CA ARG A 87 1.39 -1.11 -16.06
C ARG A 87 2.84 -0.67 -16.01
#